data_AF-A0A958G880-F1
#
_entry.id   AF-A0A958G880-F1
#
_cell.length_a   1.000
_cell.length_b   1.000
_cell.length_c   1.000
_cell.angle_alpha   90.00
_cell.angle_beta   90.00
_cell.angle_gamma   90.00
#
_symmetry.space_group_name_H-M   'P 1'
#
loop_
_entity.id
_entity.type
_entity.pdbx_description
1 polymer ?
#
loop_
_entity_poly.entity_id
_entity_poly.type
_entity_poly.pdbx_seq_one_letter_code
_entity_poly.pdbx_strand_id
1 'polypeptide(L)'
;MIKLNYSTYGPRSQQPVILFLHGFMGSRRDWHRIASGLSERCFCLVPDLPGHGGSAGGLDQSWDMDNTARSLIALLDSLQIRESYLAGYSMGGRLGLYLA
;
A
#
# COMPACT_ATOMS: atom_id res chain seq x y z
N MET A 1 8.86 -11.41 -5.93
CA MET A 1 8.33 -10.19 -5.31
C MET A 1 8.15 -9.12 -6.36
N ILE A 2 7.05 -8.38 -6.28
CA ILE A 2 6.63 -7.41 -7.30
C ILE A 2 7.09 -6.03 -6.86
N LYS A 3 7.73 -5.28 -7.76
CA LYS A 3 8.06 -3.87 -7.48
C LYS A 3 6.77 -3.05 -7.49
N LEU A 4 6.42 -2.48 -6.34
CA LEU A 4 5.20 -1.68 -6.20
C LEU A 4 5.46 -0.22 -6.55
N ASN A 5 4.59 0.35 -7.37
CA ASN A 5 4.44 1.79 -7.50
C ASN A 5 3.69 2.33 -6.28
N TYR A 6 4.08 3.46 -5.73
CA TYR A 6 3.41 4.03 -4.56
C TYR A 6 3.50 5.55 -4.53
N SER A 7 2.72 6.16 -3.65
CA SER A 7 2.83 7.57 -3.30
C SER A 7 2.85 7.76 -1.80
N THR A 8 3.46 8.86 -1.40
CA THR A 8 3.59 9.25 0.00
C THR A 8 2.95 10.61 0.21
N TYR A 9 2.31 10.80 1.37
CA TYR A 9 1.75 12.08 1.77
C TYR A 9 2.20 12.37 3.21
N GLY A 10 2.56 13.63 3.46
CA GLY A 10 3.12 14.07 4.73
C GLY A 10 4.63 13.80 4.88
N PRO A 11 5.29 14.36 5.90
CA PRO A 11 6.71 14.15 6.16
C PRO A 11 7.00 12.70 6.58
N ARG A 12 8.11 12.12 6.10
CA ARG A 12 8.51 10.73 6.45
C ARG A 12 8.82 10.55 7.94
N SER A 13 9.18 11.62 8.65
CA SER A 13 9.41 11.61 10.10
C SER A 13 8.11 11.63 10.92
N GLN A 14 6.96 11.81 10.28
CA GLN A 14 5.68 11.94 10.95
C GLN A 14 5.12 10.58 11.36
N GLN A 15 4.54 10.54 12.55
CA GLN A 15 3.84 9.38 13.08
C GLN A 15 2.40 9.78 13.44
N PRO A 16 1.41 8.90 13.24
CA PRO A 16 1.58 7.50 12.81
C PRO A 16 1.78 7.33 11.30
N VAL A 17 2.33 6.17 10.90
CA VAL A 17 2.30 5.70 9.52
C VAL A 17 0.98 4.98 9.23
N ILE A 18 0.35 5.28 8.08
CA ILE A 18 -0.82 4.57 7.60
C ILE A 18 -0.53 3.99 6.22
N LEU A 19 -0.69 2.66 6.08
CA LEU A 19 -0.63 1.94 4.82
C LEU A 19 -2.05 1.79 4.24
N PHE A 20 -2.26 2.34 3.04
CA PHE A 20 -3.55 2.36 2.36
C PHE A 20 -3.63 1.28 1.27
N LEU A 21 -4.58 0.35 1.38
CA LEU A 21 -4.76 -0.76 0.44
C LEU A 21 -6.07 -0.62 -0.32
N HIS A 22 -5.98 -0.39 -1.63
CA HIS A 22 -7.17 -0.26 -2.49
C HIS A 22 -7.83 -1.62 -2.81
N GLY A 23 -9.04 -1.57 -3.37
CA GLY A 23 -9.81 -2.75 -3.78
C GLY A 23 -9.47 -3.22 -5.20
N PHE A 24 -10.10 -4.31 -5.64
CA PHE A 24 -9.94 -4.81 -7.01
C PHE A 24 -10.37 -3.75 -8.04
N MET A 25 -9.64 -3.64 -9.15
CA MET A 25 -9.77 -2.59 -10.19
C MET A 25 -9.48 -1.15 -9.71
N GLY A 26 -9.07 -0.97 -8.46
CA GLY A 26 -8.67 0.32 -7.90
C GLY A 26 -7.22 0.69 -8.20
N SER A 27 -6.76 1.78 -7.58
CA SER A 27 -5.36 2.20 -7.58
C SER A 27 -5.06 3.11 -6.39
N ARG A 28 -3.80 3.52 -6.24
CA ARG A 28 -3.38 4.55 -5.27
C ARG A 28 -4.15 5.87 -5.39
N ARG A 29 -4.76 6.14 -6.55
CA ARG A 29 -5.55 7.37 -6.78
C ARG A 29 -6.82 7.41 -5.94
N ASP A 30 -7.36 6.25 -5.59
CA ASP A 30 -8.61 6.13 -4.81
C ASP A 30 -8.45 6.76 -3.42
N TRP A 31 -7.23 6.72 -2.88
CA TRP A 31 -6.89 7.28 -1.58
C TRP A 31 -6.41 8.73 -1.62
N HIS A 32 -6.23 9.33 -2.81
CA HIS A 32 -5.56 10.63 -2.93
C HIS A 32 -6.19 11.71 -2.03
N ARG A 33 -7.53 11.84 -2.03
CA ARG A 33 -8.23 12.86 -1.23
C ARG A 33 -8.06 12.62 0.28
N ILE A 34 -8.20 11.37 0.72
CA ILE A 34 -8.11 10.99 2.13
C ILE A 34 -6.66 11.16 2.64
N ALA A 35 -5.67 10.62 1.92
CA ALA A 35 -4.27 10.71 2.28
C ALA A 35 -3.77 12.17 2.29
N SER A 36 -4.25 13.01 1.37
CA SER A 36 -3.93 14.44 1.37
C SER A 36 -4.49 15.14 2.61
N GLY A 37 -5.75 14.87 2.97
CA GLY A 37 -6.37 15.45 4.18
C GLY A 37 -5.74 15.00 5.50
N LEU A 38 -5.09 13.82 5.52
CA LEU A 38 -4.40 13.30 6.70
C LEU A 38 -2.90 13.67 6.75
N SER A 39 -2.35 14.23 5.66
CA SER A 39 -0.91 14.46 5.51
C SER A 39 -0.30 15.42 6.54
N GLU A 40 -1.11 16.26 7.17
CA GLU A 40 -0.68 17.15 8.26
C GLU A 40 -0.50 16.42 9.61
N ARG A 41 -1.06 15.21 9.75
CA ARG A 41 -1.08 14.46 11.03
C ARG A 41 -0.45 13.07 10.94
N CYS A 42 -0.40 12.47 9.76
CA CYS A 42 0.12 11.12 9.54
C CYS A 42 1.10 11.09 8.36
N PHE A 43 2.00 10.11 8.34
CA PHE A 43 2.70 9.73 7.12
C PHE A 43 1.87 8.67 6.38
N CYS A 44 1.37 9.00 5.20
CA CYS A 44 0.49 8.10 4.44
C CYS A 44 1.27 7.41 3.33
N LEU A 45 1.33 6.08 3.34
CA LEU A 45 1.91 5.26 2.29
C LEU A 45 0.79 4.61 1.46
N VAL A 46 0.76 4.90 0.17
CA VAL A 46 -0.34 4.53 -0.73
C VAL A 46 0.22 3.78 -1.96
N PRO A 47 0.38 2.44 -1.89
CA PRO A 47 0.77 1.63 -3.03
C PRO A 47 -0.36 1.40 -4.03
N ASP A 48 0.03 1.17 -5.28
CA ASP A 48 -0.74 0.38 -6.24
C ASP A 48 -0.48 -1.10 -5.95
N LEU A 49 -1.53 -1.88 -5.70
CA LEU A 49 -1.43 -3.33 -5.52
C LEU A 49 -1.05 -4.02 -6.85
N PRO A 50 -0.45 -5.22 -6.80
CA PRO A 50 -0.07 -5.97 -7.99
C PRO A 50 -1.17 -6.05 -9.06
N GLY A 51 -0.79 -5.84 -10.32
CA GLY A 51 -1.70 -5.87 -11.46
C GLY A 51 -2.51 -4.60 -11.67
N HIS A 52 -2.33 -3.57 -10.83
CA HIS A 52 -3.12 -2.34 -10.85
C HIS A 52 -2.24 -1.11 -10.94
N GLY A 53 -2.81 0.00 -11.44
CA GLY A 53 -2.12 1.29 -11.52
C GLY A 53 -0.74 1.20 -12.17
N GLY A 54 0.29 1.73 -11.49
CA GLY A 54 1.68 1.62 -11.92
C GLY A 54 2.37 0.29 -11.55
N SER A 55 1.69 -0.62 -10.85
CA SER A 55 2.19 -1.93 -10.40
C SER A 55 1.73 -3.07 -11.31
N ALA A 56 1.66 -2.84 -12.63
CA ALA A 56 1.13 -3.79 -13.59
C ALA A 56 1.86 -5.15 -13.62
N GLY A 57 3.12 -5.21 -13.17
CA GLY A 57 3.91 -6.45 -13.11
C GLY A 57 4.27 -7.03 -14.49
N GLY A 58 5.06 -8.11 -14.48
CA GLY A 58 5.30 -8.95 -15.66
C GLY A 58 4.27 -10.08 -15.77
N LEU A 59 4.06 -10.61 -16.98
CA LEU A 59 3.11 -11.72 -17.25
C LEU A 59 3.48 -13.03 -16.54
N ASP A 60 4.72 -13.14 -16.10
CA ASP A 60 5.37 -14.27 -15.43
C ASP A 60 5.29 -14.20 -13.89
N GLN A 61 4.66 -13.16 -13.33
CA GLN A 61 4.57 -12.98 -11.88
C GLN A 61 3.28 -13.59 -11.31
N SER A 62 3.38 -14.27 -10.18
CA SER A 62 2.19 -14.70 -9.42
C SER A 62 1.57 -13.53 -8.69
N TRP A 63 0.27 -13.30 -8.87
CA TRP A 63 -0.47 -12.19 -8.22
C TRP A 63 -1.32 -12.71 -7.04
N ASP A 64 -0.89 -13.82 -6.44
CA ASP A 64 -1.57 -14.39 -5.29
C ASP A 64 -1.40 -13.52 -4.02
N MET A 65 -2.17 -13.86 -2.99
CA MET A 65 -2.22 -13.13 -1.72
C MET A 65 -0.88 -13.17 -0.98
N ASP A 66 -0.14 -14.29 -1.04
CA ASP A 66 1.15 -14.44 -0.35
C ASP A 66 2.23 -13.55 -0.98
N ASN A 67 2.37 -13.60 -2.31
CA ASN A 67 3.33 -12.76 -3.02
C ASN A 67 2.95 -11.27 -2.93
N THR A 68 1.65 -10.95 -2.87
CA THR A 68 1.19 -9.58 -2.61
C THR A 68 1.60 -9.11 -1.22
N ALA A 69 1.34 -9.91 -0.18
CA ALA A 69 1.72 -9.60 1.19
C ALA A 69 3.24 -9.44 1.35
N ARG A 70 4.03 -10.37 0.79
CA ARG A 70 5.51 -10.27 0.79
C ARG A 70 6.00 -9.01 0.09
N SER A 71 5.35 -8.61 -1.01
CA SER A 71 5.74 -7.39 -1.73
C SER A 71 5.43 -6.13 -0.93
N LEU A 72 4.33 -6.11 -0.15
CA LEU A 72 4.04 -5.03 0.80
C LEU A 72 5.02 -4.99 1.96
N ILE A 73 5.37 -6.14 2.55
CA ILE A 73 6.38 -6.23 3.62
C ILE A 73 7.73 -5.73 3.11
N ALA A 74 8.17 -6.18 1.93
CA ALA A 74 9.42 -5.72 1.33
C ALA A 74 9.42 -4.20 1.04
N LEU A 75 8.26 -3.63 0.68
CA LEU A 75 8.12 -2.18 0.54
C LEU A 75 8.31 -1.48 1.89
N LEU A 76 7.64 -1.95 2.96
CA LEU A 76 7.78 -1.39 4.31
C LEU A 76 9.23 -1.49 4.81
N ASP A 77 9.88 -2.64 4.62
CA ASP A 77 11.29 -2.87 4.98
C ASP A 77 12.22 -1.91 4.24
N SER A 78 12.02 -1.73 2.93
CA SER A 78 12.82 -0.80 2.11
C SER A 78 12.67 0.66 2.55
N LEU A 79 11.52 1.00 3.14
CA LEU A 79 11.22 2.30 3.70
C LEU A 79 11.54 2.40 5.19
N GLN A 80 12.09 1.33 5.79
CA GLN A 80 12.42 1.24 7.22
C GLN A 80 11.22 1.52 8.13
N ILE A 81 10.02 1.13 7.70
CA ILE A 81 8.77 1.28 8.44
C ILE A 81 8.53 -0.02 9.20
N ARG A 82 8.68 0.00 10.53
CA ARG A 82 8.49 -1.19 11.38
C ARG A 82 7.04 -1.42 11.77
N GLU A 83 6.28 -0.34 11.93
CA GLU A 83 4.89 -0.38 12.38
C GLU A 83 4.07 0.61 11.55
N SER A 84 2.84 0.20 11.20
CA SER A 84 1.88 1.05 10.51
C SER A 84 0.47 0.61 10.84
N TYR A 85 -0.46 1.57 10.85
CA TYR A 85 -1.88 1.25 10.78
C TYR A 85 -2.26 0.88 9.35
N LEU A 86 -3.29 0.06 9.19
CA LEU A 86 -3.76 -0.39 7.88
C LEU A 86 -5.16 0.16 7.60
N ALA A 87 -5.32 0.79 6.45
CA ALA A 87 -6.61 1.23 5.94
C ALA A 87 -6.88 0.53 4.60
N GLY A 88 -7.80 -0.45 4.58
CA GLY A 88 -8.10 -1.23 3.40
C GLY A 88 -9.60 -1.37 3.16
N TYR A 89 -10.02 -1.42 1.88
CA TYR A 89 -11.40 -1.74 1.51
C TYR A 89 -11.46 -2.91 0.53
N SER A 90 -12.53 -3.72 0.59
CA SER A 90 -12.74 -4.87 -0.31
C SER A 90 -11.51 -5.81 -0.35
N MET A 91 -10.90 -6.02 -1.52
CA MET A 91 -9.66 -6.78 -1.69
C MET A 91 -8.53 -6.28 -0.77
N GLY A 92 -8.35 -4.96 -0.65
CA GLY A 92 -7.37 -4.36 0.25
C GLY A 92 -7.69 -4.59 1.72
N GLY A 93 -8.97 -4.66 2.08
CA GLY A 93 -9.40 -5.04 3.43
C GLY A 93 -9.09 -6.51 3.74
N ARG A 94 -9.40 -7.41 2.79
CA ARG A 94 -9.06 -8.84 2.89
C ARG A 94 -7.55 -9.07 3.02
N LEU A 95 -6.77 -8.34 2.23
CA LEU A 95 -5.30 -8.36 2.31
C LEU A 95 -4.79 -7.81 3.65
N GLY A 96 -5.45 -6.78 4.18
CA GLY A 96 -5.15 -6.26 5.51
C GLY A 96 -5.35 -7.28 6.62
N LEU A 97 -6.43 -8.05 6.57
CA LEU A 97 -6.67 -9.15 7.51
C LEU A 97 -5.65 -10.28 7.37
N TYR A 98 -5.13 -10.51 6.16
CA TYR A 98 -4.09 -11.52 5.93
C TYR A 98 -2.72 -11.11 6.50
N LEU A 99 -2.45 -9.79 6.59
CA LEU A 99 -1.19 -9.25 7.10
C LEU A 99 -1.13 -9.14 8.63
N ALA A 100 -2.28 -9.19 9.32
CA ALA A 100 -2.41 -9.02 10.77
C ALA A 100 -2.30 -10.36 11.50
#